data_AF-A0A1T8KKZ0-F1
#
_entry.id   AF-A0A1T8KKZ0-F1
#
_cell.length_a   1.000
_cell.length_b   1.000
_cell.length_c   1.000
_cell.angle_alpha   90.00
_cell.angle_beta   90.00
_cell.angle_gamma   90.00
#
_symmetry.space_group_name_H-M   'P 1'
#
loop_
_entity.id
_entity.type
_entity.pdbx_description
1 polymer ?
#
loop_
_entity_poly.entity_id
_entity_poly.type
_entity_poly.pdbx_seq_one_letter_code
_entity_poly.pdbx_strand_id
1 'polypeptide(L)'
;MTSYPTNMTLRPITAWPHQLTQERRRSNFSAQWSETLNLLDRELWYLGSGKQNAPAVLQIAMREQDFRNDGMPRATAKPEHPGVILNVESRTGPLSFPCDTFTNWQDNLRAIALALEALRKVDRYGVTQTGQQYRGWQAIETKAQVTPEGAAVLLVGAAWPGCDIEERAKAIILGEDRDMARNAYRAARRNTHPDRNDGARAMWNRVEEAADVLRDHRYLQDQR
;
A
#
# COMPACT_ATOMS: atom_id res chain seq x y z
N MET A 1 30.06 -0.27 0.54
CA MET A 1 28.97 0.66 0.17
C MET A 1 27.67 0.04 0.66
N THR A 2 26.85 0.79 1.41
CA THR A 2 25.57 0.29 1.92
C THR A 2 24.51 0.47 0.84
N SER A 3 24.34 -0.55 -0.02
CA SER A 3 23.31 -0.54 -1.05
C SER A 3 22.02 -1.13 -0.49
N TYR A 4 20.89 -0.53 -0.88
CA TYR A 4 19.58 -1.13 -0.62
C TYR A 4 19.40 -2.37 -1.48
N PRO A 5 18.56 -3.33 -1.04
CA PRO A 5 18.22 -4.49 -1.84
C PRO A 5 17.80 -4.15 -3.26
N THR A 6 18.15 -5.02 -4.20
CA THR A 6 17.74 -4.85 -5.60
C THR A 6 16.22 -4.92 -5.72
N ASN A 7 15.60 -4.07 -6.54
CA ASN A 7 14.14 -3.93 -6.72
C ASN A 7 13.36 -3.47 -5.48
N MET A 8 14.05 -2.87 -4.51
CA MET A 8 13.41 -2.22 -3.37
C MET A 8 13.27 -0.71 -3.63
N THR A 9 12.10 -0.17 -3.33
CA THR A 9 11.85 1.28 -3.34
C THR A 9 11.34 1.73 -1.98
N LEU A 10 11.56 2.99 -1.62
CA LEU A 10 11.00 3.57 -0.40
C LEU A 10 9.91 4.59 -0.76
N ARG A 11 8.87 4.63 0.06
CA ARG A 11 7.69 5.50 -0.12
C ARG A 11 7.19 6.03 1.22
N PRO A 12 6.38 7.09 1.25
CA PRO A 12 5.68 7.49 2.46
C PRO A 12 4.63 6.45 2.87
N ILE A 13 4.34 6.38 4.17
CA ILE A 13 3.16 5.70 4.70
C ILE A 13 1.96 6.59 4.42
N THR A 14 0.94 6.03 3.76
CA THR A 14 -0.36 6.69 3.53
C THR A 14 -1.35 6.38 4.64
N ALA A 15 -1.40 5.13 5.10
CA ALA A 15 -2.26 4.68 6.19
C ALA A 15 -1.55 3.61 7.02
N TRP A 16 -1.65 3.70 8.35
CA TRP A 16 -1.16 2.68 9.26
C TRP A 16 -2.25 1.61 9.48
N PRO A 17 -1.94 0.30 9.38
CA PRO A 17 -2.97 -0.75 9.29
C PRO A 17 -3.68 -1.09 10.61
N HIS A 18 -3.14 -0.67 11.76
CA HIS A 18 -3.72 -0.95 13.07
C HIS A 18 -3.59 0.26 14.01
N GLN A 19 -3.88 0.11 15.29
CA GLN A 19 -3.56 1.16 16.26
C GLN A 19 -2.03 1.24 16.43
N LEU A 20 -1.49 2.47 16.45
CA LEU A 20 -0.08 2.69 16.73
C LEU A 20 0.27 2.20 18.15
N THR A 21 1.44 1.59 18.28
CA THR A 21 2.01 1.19 19.56
C THR A 21 2.21 2.43 20.44
N GLN A 22 1.52 2.46 21.60
CA GLN A 22 1.58 3.59 22.53
C GLN A 22 2.94 3.67 23.24
N GLU A 23 3.39 2.55 23.82
CA GLU A 23 4.67 2.46 24.53
C GLU A 23 5.70 1.70 23.68
N ARG A 24 6.58 2.44 23.02
CA ARG A 24 7.65 1.87 22.20
C ARG A 24 8.87 1.52 23.04
N ARG A 25 9.52 0.41 22.69
CA ARG A 25 10.72 -0.07 23.38
C ARG A 25 11.99 0.27 22.60
N ARG A 26 13.13 0.42 23.29
CA ARG A 26 14.43 0.44 22.62
C ARG A 26 14.73 -0.94 22.05
N SER A 27 15.39 -1.00 20.90
CA SER A 27 15.83 -2.27 20.34
C SER A 27 16.88 -2.94 21.22
N ASN A 28 16.82 -4.27 21.29
CA ASN A 28 17.87 -5.11 21.86
C ASN A 28 18.86 -5.58 20.78
N PHE A 29 18.74 -5.05 19.56
CA PHE A 29 19.57 -5.44 18.44
C PHE A 29 20.90 -4.67 18.47
N SER A 30 22.01 -5.40 18.30
CA SER A 30 23.34 -4.82 18.09
C SER A 30 23.78 -5.16 16.66
N ALA A 31 23.40 -4.35 15.68
CA ALA A 31 23.80 -4.56 14.31
C ALA A 31 23.89 -3.26 13.52
N GLN A 32 24.83 -3.23 12.58
CA GLN A 32 24.99 -2.13 11.66
C GLN A 32 23.85 -2.10 10.64
N TRP A 33 23.54 -0.92 10.13
CA TRP A 33 22.47 -0.77 9.13
C TRP A 33 22.71 -1.59 7.87
N SER A 34 23.97 -1.69 7.42
CA SER A 34 24.38 -2.53 6.29
C SER A 34 24.10 -4.01 6.51
N GLU A 35 24.25 -4.52 7.74
CA GLU A 35 23.93 -5.92 8.06
C GLU A 35 22.44 -6.20 7.94
N THR A 36 21.60 -5.24 8.36
CA THR A 36 20.15 -5.33 8.18
C THR A 36 19.76 -5.35 6.71
N LEU A 37 20.37 -4.48 5.89
CA LEU A 37 20.09 -4.45 4.45
C LEU A 37 20.60 -5.71 3.73
N ASN A 38 21.77 -6.24 4.08
CA ASN A 38 22.30 -7.48 3.53
C ASN A 38 21.41 -8.68 3.89
N LEU A 39 20.92 -8.74 5.13
CA LEU A 39 19.96 -9.75 5.54
C LEU A 39 18.68 -9.62 4.73
N LEU A 40 18.12 -8.42 4.64
CA LEU A 40 16.89 -8.16 3.89
C LEU A 40 17.02 -8.53 2.41
N ASP A 41 18.12 -8.15 1.76
CA ASP A 41 18.40 -8.49 0.36
C ASP A 41 18.37 -10.01 0.13
N ARG A 42 19.06 -10.76 1.00
CA ARG A 42 19.04 -12.22 0.96
C ARG A 42 17.64 -12.79 1.14
N GLU A 43 16.87 -12.30 2.10
CA GLU A 43 15.52 -12.81 2.33
C GLU A 43 14.54 -12.45 1.18
N LEU A 44 14.68 -11.26 0.58
CA LEU A 44 13.92 -10.87 -0.63
C LEU A 44 14.28 -11.73 -1.85
N TRP A 45 15.54 -12.15 -1.99
CA TRP A 45 15.94 -13.13 -3.01
C TRP A 45 15.21 -14.47 -2.83
N TYR A 46 15.11 -14.96 -1.59
CA TYR A 46 14.39 -16.20 -1.28
C TYR A 46 12.87 -16.09 -1.47
N LEU A 47 12.28 -14.91 -1.33
CA LEU A 47 10.85 -14.66 -1.59
C LEU A 47 10.53 -14.49 -3.08
N GLY A 48 11.53 -14.10 -3.88
CA GLY A 48 11.38 -13.90 -5.32
C GLY A 48 11.20 -15.20 -6.11
N SER A 49 11.16 -15.08 -7.43
CA SER A 49 11.00 -16.20 -8.38
C SER A 49 12.30 -16.98 -8.64
N GLY A 50 13.33 -16.82 -7.80
CA GLY A 50 14.60 -17.56 -7.86
C GLY A 50 15.62 -16.99 -8.87
N LYS A 51 15.24 -16.05 -9.73
CA LYS A 51 16.15 -15.33 -10.64
C LYS A 51 16.38 -13.87 -10.26
N GLN A 52 15.54 -13.33 -9.37
CA GLN A 52 15.55 -11.94 -8.96
C GLN A 52 14.96 -11.81 -7.56
N ASN A 53 15.32 -10.74 -6.87
CA ASN A 53 14.66 -10.35 -5.62
C ASN A 53 13.18 -10.08 -5.86
N ALA A 54 12.35 -10.45 -4.88
CA ALA A 54 10.97 -10.03 -4.84
C ALA A 54 10.90 -8.48 -4.85
N PRO A 55 10.11 -7.86 -5.75
CA PRO A 55 9.86 -6.43 -5.70
C PRO A 55 9.33 -6.05 -4.31
N ALA A 56 9.91 -5.00 -3.73
CA ALA A 56 9.56 -4.57 -2.37
C ALA A 56 9.39 -3.06 -2.28
N VAL A 57 8.41 -2.64 -1.48
CA VAL A 57 8.17 -1.23 -1.14
C VAL A 57 8.26 -1.09 0.37
N LEU A 58 9.25 -0.32 0.84
CA LEU A 58 9.37 0.06 2.23
C LEU A 58 8.70 1.41 2.45
N GLN A 59 7.60 1.40 3.19
CA GLN A 59 6.91 2.62 3.58
C GLN A 59 7.42 3.10 4.93
N ILE A 60 7.76 4.38 5.01
CA ILE A 60 8.22 5.05 6.23
C ILE A 60 7.33 6.28 6.46
N ALA A 61 7.04 6.64 7.71
CA ALA A 61 6.20 7.79 8.05
C ALA A 61 6.93 9.13 7.81
N MET A 62 7.30 9.39 6.57
CA MET A 62 7.90 10.65 6.10
C MET A 62 7.01 11.22 4.99
N ARG A 63 7.20 12.49 4.61
CA ARG A 63 6.45 13.10 3.50
C ARG A 63 7.09 12.73 2.16
N GLU A 64 6.34 12.74 1.06
CA GLU A 64 6.89 12.43 -0.28
C GLU A 64 8.11 13.33 -0.63
N GLN A 65 8.06 14.61 -0.25
CA GLN A 65 9.15 15.57 -0.46
C GLN A 65 10.47 15.25 0.27
N ASP A 66 10.39 14.43 1.32
CA ASP A 66 11.54 14.00 2.11
C ASP A 66 12.31 12.87 1.41
N PHE A 67 11.75 12.29 0.35
CA PHE A 67 12.43 11.36 -0.53
C PHE A 67 13.09 12.11 -1.68
N ARG A 68 14.26 11.62 -2.08
CA ARG A 68 15.00 12.08 -3.25
C ARG A 68 14.45 11.40 -4.51
N ASN A 69 14.84 11.88 -5.69
CA ASN A 69 14.43 11.29 -6.96
C ASN A 69 14.90 9.83 -7.14
N ASP A 70 15.92 9.40 -6.38
CA ASP A 70 16.41 8.03 -6.32
C ASP A 70 15.56 7.13 -5.38
N GLY A 71 14.48 7.66 -4.80
CA GLY A 71 13.61 6.97 -3.86
C GLY A 71 14.15 6.92 -2.43
N MET A 72 15.29 7.54 -2.13
CA MET A 72 15.93 7.45 -0.82
C MET A 72 15.54 8.62 0.10
N PRO A 73 15.30 8.40 1.41
CA PRO A 73 15.06 9.50 2.34
C PRO A 73 16.30 10.40 2.41
N ARG A 74 16.05 11.71 2.46
CA ARG A 74 17.09 12.72 2.69
C ARG A 74 17.73 12.49 4.06
N ALA A 75 19.02 12.80 4.20
CA ALA A 75 19.73 12.64 5.47
C ALA A 75 19.10 13.45 6.63
N THR A 76 18.41 14.54 6.32
CA THR A 76 17.70 15.40 7.28
C THR A 76 16.26 14.99 7.54
N ALA A 77 15.73 14.03 6.79
CA ALA A 77 14.35 13.57 6.93
C ALA A 77 14.16 12.87 8.28
N LYS A 78 13.13 13.27 9.01
CA LYS A 78 12.74 12.64 10.27
C LYS A 78 11.35 12.04 10.12
N PRO A 79 11.16 10.75 10.43
CA PRO A 79 9.84 10.17 10.44
C PRO A 79 8.95 10.84 11.49
N GLU A 80 7.67 11.02 11.18
CA GLU A 80 6.62 11.43 12.13
C GLU A 80 6.46 10.38 13.24
N HIS A 81 6.62 9.10 12.89
CA HIS A 81 6.71 7.99 13.84
C HIS A 81 7.67 6.90 13.33
N PRO A 82 8.23 6.05 14.21
CA PRO A 82 9.25 5.07 13.79
C PRO A 82 8.67 3.83 13.10
N GLY A 83 7.34 3.71 13.00
CA GLY A 83 6.69 2.62 12.28
C GLY A 83 7.10 2.52 10.81
N VAL A 84 7.28 1.30 10.33
CA VAL A 84 7.54 0.97 8.92
C VAL A 84 6.61 -0.11 8.44
N ILE A 85 6.32 -0.13 7.14
CA ILE A 85 5.58 -1.22 6.48
C ILE A 85 6.44 -1.71 5.32
N LEU A 86 6.79 -2.99 5.32
CA LEU A 86 7.44 -3.61 4.17
C LEU A 86 6.39 -4.40 3.38
N ASN A 87 6.08 -3.96 2.16
CA ASN A 87 5.26 -4.72 1.23
C ASN A 87 6.16 -5.45 0.24
N VAL A 88 5.87 -6.73 -0.02
CA VAL A 88 6.69 -7.61 -0.86
C VAL A 88 5.81 -8.38 -1.82
N GLU A 89 6.11 -8.27 -3.11
CA GLU A 89 5.51 -9.09 -4.16
C GLU A 89 6.22 -10.45 -4.23
N SER A 90 5.82 -11.38 -3.36
CA SER A 90 6.46 -12.70 -3.24
C SER A 90 5.90 -13.71 -4.24
N ARG A 91 6.60 -14.83 -4.44
CA ARG A 91 6.11 -15.94 -5.28
C ARG A 91 4.78 -16.54 -4.82
N THR A 92 4.43 -16.38 -3.54
CA THR A 92 3.18 -16.91 -2.95
C THR A 92 2.07 -15.87 -2.87
N GLY A 93 2.29 -14.67 -3.42
CA GLY A 93 1.36 -13.54 -3.38
C GLY A 93 1.93 -12.31 -2.65
N PRO A 94 1.17 -11.21 -2.61
CA PRO A 94 1.59 -9.98 -1.94
C PRO A 94 1.61 -10.18 -0.42
N LEU A 95 2.69 -9.74 0.22
CA LEU A 95 2.89 -9.81 1.66
C LEU A 95 3.09 -8.41 2.25
N SER A 96 2.55 -8.16 3.45
CA SER A 96 2.72 -6.90 4.18
C SER A 96 3.21 -7.15 5.61
N PHE A 97 4.28 -6.45 5.99
CA PHE A 97 4.91 -6.55 7.31
C PHE A 97 4.96 -5.16 7.97
N PRO A 98 3.90 -4.73 8.69
CA PRO A 98 3.94 -3.54 9.54
C PRO A 98 4.73 -3.81 10.83
N CYS A 99 5.56 -2.86 11.25
CA CYS A 99 6.25 -2.92 12.54
C CYS A 99 6.51 -1.52 13.10
N ASP A 100 6.01 -1.23 14.31
CA ASP A 100 6.25 0.04 15.03
C ASP A 100 6.63 -0.14 16.51
N THR A 101 7.07 -1.34 16.87
CA THR A 101 7.41 -1.75 18.24
C THR A 101 8.58 -0.96 18.82
N PHE A 102 9.57 -0.64 17.99
CA PHE A 102 10.81 -0.01 18.41
C PHE A 102 10.82 1.50 18.19
N THR A 103 11.61 2.21 18.99
CA THR A 103 11.75 3.67 18.95
C THR A 103 12.39 4.20 17.67
N ASN A 104 13.07 3.36 16.90
CA ASN A 104 13.75 3.76 15.67
C ASN A 104 13.29 2.91 14.48
N TRP A 105 13.15 3.54 13.32
CA TRP A 105 12.59 2.88 12.14
C TRP A 105 13.54 1.82 11.55
N GLN A 106 14.85 2.04 11.61
CA GLN A 106 15.83 1.03 11.17
C GLN A 106 15.75 -0.24 12.03
N ASP A 107 15.45 -0.11 13.33
CA ASP A 107 15.28 -1.24 14.22
C ASP A 107 13.99 -2.01 13.91
N ASN A 108 12.92 -1.30 13.55
CA ASN A 108 11.68 -1.93 13.07
C ASN A 108 11.90 -2.67 11.75
N LEU A 109 12.65 -2.10 10.80
CA LEU A 109 13.01 -2.85 9.58
C LEU A 109 13.87 -4.07 9.90
N ARG A 110 14.81 -3.95 10.84
CA ARG A 110 15.62 -5.08 11.29
C ARG A 110 14.76 -6.19 11.88
N ALA A 111 13.75 -5.84 12.68
CA ALA A 111 12.80 -6.81 13.21
C ALA A 111 12.08 -7.58 12.09
N ILE A 112 11.65 -6.89 11.04
CA ILE A 112 11.03 -7.50 9.86
C ILE A 112 12.02 -8.43 9.15
N ALA A 113 13.27 -8.00 8.92
CA ALA A 113 14.28 -8.83 8.27
C ALA A 113 14.58 -10.13 9.06
N LEU A 114 14.63 -10.04 10.39
CA LEU A 114 14.78 -11.21 11.26
C LEU A 114 13.55 -12.12 11.23
N ALA A 115 12.34 -11.54 11.19
CA ALA A 115 11.11 -12.30 11.07
C ALA A 115 11.05 -13.06 9.74
N LEU A 116 11.44 -12.43 8.62
CA LEU A 116 11.55 -13.09 7.31
C LEU A 116 12.52 -14.27 7.34
N GLU A 117 13.70 -14.09 7.95
CA GLU A 117 14.66 -15.18 8.12
C GLU A 117 14.08 -16.34 8.93
N ALA A 118 13.36 -16.03 10.02
CA ALA A 118 12.70 -17.04 10.84
C ALA A 118 11.62 -17.80 10.04
N LEU A 119 10.77 -17.10 9.29
CA LEU A 119 9.76 -17.72 8.42
C LEU A 119 10.41 -18.63 7.36
N ARG A 120 11.53 -18.20 6.76
CA ARG A 120 12.29 -19.04 5.84
C ARG A 120 12.89 -20.26 6.54
N LYS A 121 13.38 -20.14 7.77
CA LYS A 121 13.89 -21.29 8.55
C LYS A 121 12.77 -22.29 8.85
N VAL A 122 11.57 -21.82 9.21
CA VAL A 122 10.37 -22.66 9.41
C VAL A 122 10.04 -23.44 8.14
N ASP A 123 10.04 -22.78 6.97
CA ASP A 123 9.84 -23.43 5.66
C ASP A 123 10.95 -24.45 5.35
N ARG A 124 12.22 -24.03 5.50
CA ARG A 124 13.40 -24.82 5.18
C ARG A 124 13.49 -26.11 6.00
N TYR A 125 13.08 -26.08 7.25
CA TYR A 125 13.10 -27.25 8.13
C TYR A 125 11.80 -28.07 8.05
N GLY A 126 10.87 -27.71 7.15
CA GLY A 126 9.66 -28.49 6.89
C GLY A 126 8.65 -28.48 8.05
N VAL A 127 8.72 -27.49 8.93
CA VAL A 127 7.78 -27.36 10.06
C VAL A 127 6.37 -27.00 9.58
N THR A 128 6.27 -26.38 8.39
CA THR A 128 5.01 -26.05 7.72
C THR A 128 4.98 -26.60 6.30
N GLN A 129 3.79 -26.85 5.75
CA GLN A 129 3.66 -27.11 4.31
C GLN A 129 3.95 -25.80 3.53
N THR A 130 4.51 -25.94 2.33
CA THR A 130 5.08 -24.83 1.54
C THR A 130 4.16 -23.59 1.52
N GLY A 131 4.67 -22.46 2.04
CA GLY A 131 4.01 -21.16 1.98
C GLY A 131 2.94 -20.87 3.04
N GLN A 132 2.56 -21.83 3.89
CA GLN A 132 1.55 -21.62 4.95
C GLN A 132 1.98 -20.57 5.99
N GLN A 133 3.27 -20.50 6.29
CA GLN A 133 3.87 -19.55 7.23
C GLN A 133 3.66 -18.07 6.82
N TYR A 134 3.42 -17.81 5.53
CA TYR A 134 3.20 -16.46 5.01
C TYR A 134 1.72 -16.04 4.98
N ARG A 135 0.77 -16.95 5.27
CA ARG A 135 -0.67 -16.63 5.20
C ARG A 135 -1.07 -15.48 6.13
N GLY A 136 -0.53 -15.43 7.35
CA GLY A 136 -0.79 -14.34 8.30
C GLY A 136 -0.23 -12.98 7.87
N TRP A 137 0.60 -12.96 6.83
CA TRP A 137 1.24 -11.78 6.28
C TRP A 137 0.72 -11.41 4.91
N GLN A 138 -0.28 -12.13 4.38
CA GLN A 138 -0.91 -11.74 3.13
C GLN A 138 -1.35 -10.29 3.25
N ALA A 139 -0.92 -9.47 2.30
CA ALA A 139 -1.39 -8.11 2.24
C ALA A 139 -2.91 -8.17 2.11
N ILE A 140 -3.61 -7.80 3.18
CA ILE A 140 -4.94 -7.24 3.00
C ILE A 140 -4.65 -6.04 2.12
N GLU A 141 -5.15 -6.02 0.90
CA GLU A 141 -4.98 -4.87 0.03
C GLU A 141 -5.39 -3.64 0.84
N THR A 142 -4.40 -2.91 1.35
CA THR A 142 -4.59 -1.52 1.74
C THR A 142 -4.69 -0.84 0.39
N LYS A 143 -5.84 -1.04 -0.28
CA LYS A 143 -6.26 -0.27 -1.45
C LYS A 143 -5.84 1.13 -1.12
N ALA A 144 -4.89 1.67 -1.89
CA ALA A 144 -4.43 3.05 -1.72
C ALA A 144 -5.71 3.84 -1.50
N GLN A 145 -5.94 4.34 -0.26
CA GLN A 145 -7.26 4.80 0.16
C GLN A 145 -7.68 5.80 -0.90
N VAL A 146 -8.57 5.37 -1.80
CA VAL A 146 -9.15 6.25 -2.77
C VAL A 146 -9.90 7.19 -1.86
N THR A 147 -9.39 8.41 -1.69
CA THR A 147 -10.07 9.35 -0.81
C THR A 147 -11.43 9.63 -1.45
N PRO A 148 -12.45 10.01 -0.66
CA PRO A 148 -13.74 10.38 -1.24
C PRO A 148 -13.60 11.37 -2.39
N GLU A 149 -12.68 12.32 -2.29
CA GLU A 149 -12.36 13.30 -3.34
C GLU A 149 -11.80 12.63 -4.60
N GLY A 150 -10.83 11.72 -4.44
CA GLY A 150 -10.28 10.95 -5.56
C GLY A 150 -11.31 10.04 -6.22
N ALA A 151 -12.21 9.45 -5.44
CA ALA A 151 -13.32 8.64 -5.94
C ALA A 151 -14.32 9.49 -6.73
N ALA A 152 -14.67 10.68 -6.22
CA ALA A 152 -15.57 11.61 -6.88
C ALA A 152 -14.99 12.11 -8.22
N VAL A 153 -13.70 12.47 -8.25
CA VAL A 153 -12.98 12.86 -9.48
C VAL A 153 -13.02 11.74 -10.51
N LEU A 154 -12.77 10.49 -10.09
CA LEU A 154 -12.78 9.34 -10.99
C LEU A 154 -14.18 9.08 -11.58
N LEU A 155 -15.23 9.14 -10.76
CA LEU A 155 -16.60 8.98 -11.24
C LEU A 155 -17.00 10.09 -12.22
N VAL A 156 -16.72 11.36 -11.89
CA VAL A 156 -17.08 12.50 -12.74
C VAL A 156 -16.34 12.45 -14.07
N GLY A 157 -15.03 12.15 -14.05
CA GLY A 157 -14.23 12.04 -15.27
C GLY A 157 -14.68 10.89 -16.19
N ALA A 158 -15.14 9.78 -15.62
CA ALA A 158 -15.69 8.66 -16.39
C ALA A 158 -17.12 8.93 -16.90
N ALA A 159 -17.91 9.71 -16.15
CA ALA A 159 -19.28 10.06 -16.51
C ALA A 159 -19.37 11.10 -17.63
N TRP A 160 -18.58 12.17 -17.52
CA TRP A 160 -18.66 13.35 -18.36
C TRP A 160 -17.26 13.84 -18.76
N PRO A 161 -16.57 13.14 -19.67
CA PRO A 161 -15.29 13.58 -20.18
C PRO A 161 -15.46 14.95 -20.88
N GLY A 162 -14.89 16.00 -20.29
CA GLY A 162 -14.95 17.38 -20.80
C GLY A 162 -15.72 18.39 -19.94
N CYS A 163 -16.29 17.98 -18.79
CA CYS A 163 -16.78 18.95 -17.80
C CYS A 163 -15.64 19.46 -16.89
N ASP A 164 -15.93 20.48 -16.07
CA ASP A 164 -15.08 20.79 -14.92
C ASP A 164 -15.20 19.65 -13.89
N ILE A 165 -14.21 18.76 -13.90
CA ILE A 165 -14.20 17.55 -13.08
C ILE A 165 -14.04 17.92 -11.60
N GLU A 166 -13.22 18.92 -11.28
CA GLU A 166 -12.91 19.30 -9.91
C GLU A 166 -14.10 19.97 -9.23
N GLU A 167 -14.78 20.90 -9.92
CA GLU A 167 -15.96 21.58 -9.40
C GLU A 167 -17.09 20.58 -9.11
N ARG A 168 -17.34 19.66 -10.04
CA ARG A 168 -18.39 18.65 -9.88
C ARG A 168 -18.05 17.58 -8.84
N ALA A 169 -16.78 17.21 -8.70
CA ALA A 169 -16.34 16.34 -7.63
C ALA A 169 -16.52 17.01 -6.26
N LYS A 170 -16.20 18.31 -6.14
CA LYS A 170 -16.45 19.09 -4.92
C LYS A 170 -17.94 19.13 -4.56
N ALA A 171 -18.83 19.34 -5.54
CA ALA A 171 -20.27 19.34 -5.30
C ALA A 171 -20.79 18.01 -4.69
N ILE A 172 -20.18 16.88 -5.06
CA ILE A 172 -20.47 15.56 -4.47
C ILE A 172 -20.01 15.50 -3.01
N ILE A 173 -18.80 15.96 -2.71
CA ILE A 173 -18.21 15.88 -1.37
C ILE A 173 -18.83 16.89 -0.40
N LEU A 174 -19.17 18.08 -0.88
CA LEU A 174 -19.85 19.12 -0.12
C LEU A 174 -21.35 18.81 0.08
N GLY A 175 -21.88 17.81 -0.63
CA GLY A 175 -23.29 17.41 -0.54
C GLY A 175 -24.26 18.46 -1.06
N GLU A 176 -23.79 19.36 -1.94
CA GLU A 176 -24.58 20.44 -2.54
C GLU A 176 -25.71 19.88 -3.42
N ASP A 177 -25.45 18.73 -4.07
CA ASP A 177 -26.43 17.97 -4.83
C ASP A 177 -26.37 16.48 -4.46
N ARG A 178 -27.42 16.01 -3.79
CA ARG A 178 -27.55 14.63 -3.29
C ARG A 178 -27.72 13.59 -4.41
N ASP A 179 -28.17 14.01 -5.60
CA ASP A 179 -28.36 13.11 -6.74
C ASP A 179 -27.16 13.12 -7.70
N MET A 180 -26.25 14.09 -7.57
CA MET A 180 -25.05 14.22 -8.40
C MET A 180 -24.18 12.96 -8.37
N ALA A 181 -23.87 12.45 -7.18
CA ALA A 181 -23.07 11.23 -7.00
C ALA A 181 -23.70 10.03 -7.71
N ARG A 182 -25.03 9.91 -7.61
CA ARG A 182 -25.80 8.82 -8.24
C ARG A 182 -25.81 8.94 -9.75
N ASN A 183 -26.01 10.14 -10.27
CA ASN A 183 -26.03 10.41 -11.71
C ASN A 183 -24.64 10.18 -12.32
N ALA A 184 -23.59 10.65 -11.65
CA ALA A 184 -22.21 10.40 -12.04
C ALA A 184 -21.90 8.90 -12.06
N TYR A 185 -22.23 8.15 -11.00
CA TYR A 185 -22.03 6.69 -10.97
C TYR A 185 -22.76 5.97 -12.12
N ARG A 186 -24.04 6.26 -12.35
CA ARG A 186 -24.83 5.63 -13.43
C ARG A 186 -24.26 5.93 -14.82
N ALA A 187 -23.79 7.15 -15.05
CA ALA A 187 -23.17 7.55 -16.31
C ALA A 187 -21.78 6.91 -16.48
N ALA A 188 -20.93 6.97 -15.46
CA ALA A 188 -19.60 6.36 -15.44
C ALA A 188 -19.67 4.85 -15.71
N ARG A 189 -20.57 4.16 -15.02
CA ARG A 189 -20.83 2.72 -15.22
C ARG A 189 -21.27 2.43 -16.65
N ARG A 190 -22.22 3.20 -17.19
CA ARG A 190 -22.70 3.04 -18.57
C ARG A 190 -21.60 3.25 -19.61
N ASN A 191 -20.69 4.20 -19.40
CA ASN A 191 -19.62 4.53 -20.35
C ASN A 191 -18.47 3.51 -20.29
N THR A 192 -18.17 3.00 -19.09
CA THR A 192 -17.06 2.08 -18.85
C THR A 192 -17.47 0.61 -18.96
N HIS A 193 -18.73 0.32 -19.32
CA HIS A 193 -19.25 -1.04 -19.42
C HIS A 193 -18.41 -1.91 -20.38
N PRO A 194 -18.01 -3.13 -19.98
CA PRO A 194 -17.19 -4.01 -20.82
C PRO A 194 -17.81 -4.28 -22.20
N ASP A 195 -19.13 -4.42 -22.27
CA ASP A 195 -19.86 -4.62 -23.55
C ASP A 195 -19.71 -3.46 -24.55
N ARG A 196 -19.28 -2.28 -24.10
CA ARG A 196 -19.06 -1.10 -24.97
C ARG A 196 -17.58 -0.84 -25.25
N ASN A 197 -16.68 -1.52 -24.55
CA ASN A 197 -15.23 -1.30 -24.60
C ASN A 197 -14.48 -2.59 -24.92
N ASP A 198 -15.04 -3.42 -25.82
CA ASP A 198 -14.43 -4.66 -26.31
C ASP A 198 -13.95 -5.61 -25.19
N GLY A 199 -14.71 -5.67 -24.09
CA GLY A 199 -14.40 -6.53 -22.95
C GLY A 199 -13.36 -5.97 -21.97
N ALA A 200 -12.84 -4.75 -22.18
CA ALA A 200 -11.90 -4.12 -21.27
C ALA A 200 -12.56 -3.76 -19.92
N ARG A 201 -12.16 -4.45 -18.84
CA ARG A 201 -12.73 -4.26 -17.49
C ARG A 201 -11.93 -3.33 -16.59
N ALA A 202 -10.74 -2.92 -17.00
CA ALA A 202 -9.84 -2.15 -16.14
C ALA A 202 -10.48 -0.83 -15.63
N MET A 203 -11.14 -0.08 -16.52
CA MET A 203 -11.80 1.17 -16.15
C MET A 203 -13.11 0.92 -15.38
N TRP A 204 -13.86 -0.12 -15.75
CA TRP A 204 -15.06 -0.56 -15.02
C TRP A 204 -14.76 -0.88 -13.56
N ASN A 205 -13.71 -1.67 -13.31
CA ASN A 205 -13.33 -2.08 -11.96
C ASN A 205 -12.96 -0.86 -11.10
N ARG A 206 -12.28 0.14 -11.67
CA ARG A 206 -11.96 1.39 -10.97
C ARG A 206 -13.19 2.23 -10.65
N VAL A 207 -14.19 2.24 -11.53
CA VAL A 207 -15.47 2.94 -11.30
C VAL A 207 -16.26 2.28 -10.17
N GLU A 208 -16.34 0.95 -10.13
CA GLU A 208 -17.00 0.22 -9.04
C GLU A 208 -16.26 0.42 -7.71
N GLU A 209 -14.92 0.36 -7.71
CA GLU A 209 -14.11 0.62 -6.52
C GLU A 209 -14.29 2.05 -5.98
N ALA A 210 -14.33 3.06 -6.86
CA ALA A 210 -14.62 4.43 -6.45
C ALA A 210 -16.05 4.59 -5.91
N ALA A 211 -17.03 3.88 -6.47
CA ALA A 211 -18.39 3.92 -5.97
C ALA A 211 -18.51 3.33 -4.56
N ASP A 212 -17.80 2.23 -4.28
CA ASP A 212 -17.78 1.61 -2.95
C ASP A 212 -17.21 2.56 -1.89
N VAL A 213 -16.13 3.29 -2.21
CA VAL A 213 -15.58 4.33 -1.33
C VAL A 213 -16.63 5.41 -1.01
N LEU A 214 -17.37 5.90 -2.02
CA LEU A 214 -18.40 6.91 -1.79
C LEU A 214 -19.60 6.37 -1.00
N ARG A 215 -19.92 5.07 -1.12
CA ARG A 215 -20.95 4.42 -0.29
C ARG A 215 -20.52 4.33 1.16
N ASP A 216 -19.28 3.89 1.41
CA ASP A 216 -18.72 3.75 2.76
C ASP A 216 -18.74 5.09 3.52
N HIS A 217 -18.48 6.19 2.81
CA HIS A 217 -18.53 7.55 3.35
C HIS A 217 -19.90 8.24 3.25
N ARG A 218 -20.96 7.52 2.83
CA ARG A 218 -22.36 7.98 2.71
C ARG A 218 -22.61 9.11 1.70
N TYR A 219 -21.69 9.36 0.78
CA TYR A 219 -21.87 10.27 -0.35
C TYR A 219 -22.73 9.65 -1.46
N LEU A 220 -22.72 8.31 -1.58
CA LEU A 220 -23.56 7.56 -2.52
C LEU A 220 -24.57 6.68 -1.77
N GLN A 221 -25.86 6.85 -2.03
CA GLN A 221 -26.93 6.05 -1.43
C GLN A 221 -27.68 5.26 -2.51
N ASP A 222 -27.71 3.93 -2.34
CA ASP A 222 -28.55 3.04 -3.13
C ASP A 222 -30.02 3.16 -2.68
N GLN A 223 -30.95 3.08 -3.64
CA GLN A 223 -32.39 3.08 -3.33
C GLN A 223 -32.74 1.84 -2.51
N ARG A 224 -33.50 2.05 -1.42
CA ARG A 224 -34.44 1.03 -0.95
C ARG A 224 -35.56 0.88 -1.96
#